data_AF-A0A7C7S4A0-F1
#
_entry.id   AF-A0A7C7S4A0-F1
#
_cell.length_a   1.000
_cell.length_b   1.000
_cell.length_c   1.000
_cell.angle_alpha   90.00
_cell.angle_beta   90.00
_cell.angle_gamma   90.00
#
_symmetry.space_group_name_H-M   'P 1'
#
loop_
_entity.id
_entity.type
_entity.pdbx_description
1 polymer ?
#
loop_
_entity_poly.entity_id
_entity_poly.type
_entity_poly.pdbx_seq_one_letter_code
_entity_poly.pdbx_strand_id
1 'polypeptide(L)'
;KFIIIDEMDVWTGSMNFTTSGAYRNDNNLIHIRSRRLAENYTLEFEEMFTQKMFGDDIIANTPHPAFTLSGTPIENYFSPDDGAVDAIIATLQSAEVSIYFLAFSFTSDPIADILIAQANAGVDVIGVFEQRQYTSNTGGEFDNLASAGLDVYLDGNPYSMHHKVFIVDEEIVITGSYNFSRSAEERNDENLLIIHSPYVAARYLEEFERVLKNAAQP
;
A
#
# COMPACT_ATOMS: atom_id res chain seq x y z
N LYS A 1 4.15 -8.58 5.80
CA LYS A 1 3.55 -9.89 6.21
C LYS A 1 3.51 -10.76 4.98
N PHE A 2 4.17 -11.91 4.97
CA PHE A 2 4.24 -12.74 3.77
C PHE A 2 4.45 -14.22 4.09
N ILE A 3 4.19 -15.07 3.09
CA ILE A 3 4.50 -16.50 3.08
C ILE A 3 5.22 -16.81 1.77
N ILE A 4 6.32 -17.57 1.85
CA ILE A 4 7.05 -18.08 0.70
C ILE A 4 6.91 -19.60 0.71
N ILE A 5 6.53 -20.19 -0.44
CA ILE A 5 6.39 -21.64 -0.61
C ILE A 5 7.22 -22.06 -1.82
N ASP A 6 8.06 -23.08 -1.63
CA ASP A 6 8.84 -23.76 -2.67
C ASP A 6 9.65 -22.81 -3.58
N GLU A 7 10.19 -21.71 -3.01
CA GLU A 7 10.98 -20.69 -3.74
C GLU A 7 10.28 -20.12 -4.98
N MET A 8 8.95 -20.15 -4.99
CA MET A 8 8.16 -19.81 -6.18
C MET A 8 6.91 -19.02 -5.85
N ASP A 9 6.18 -19.42 -4.81
CA ASP A 9 4.86 -18.90 -4.49
C ASP A 9 4.97 -17.91 -3.33
N VAL A 10 4.66 -16.64 -3.59
CA VAL A 10 4.67 -15.57 -2.59
C VAL A 10 3.24 -15.12 -2.32
N TRP A 11 2.85 -15.18 -1.05
CA TRP A 11 1.61 -14.59 -0.56
C TRP A 11 1.95 -13.37 0.27
N THR A 12 1.41 -12.21 -0.07
CA THR A 12 1.65 -10.96 0.66
C THR A 12 0.44 -10.02 0.55
N GLY A 13 0.47 -8.89 1.24
CA GLY A 13 -0.57 -7.87 1.19
C GLY A 13 -0.74 -7.19 2.53
N SER A 14 -1.92 -6.60 2.73
CA SER A 14 -2.25 -5.92 3.97
C SER A 14 -2.81 -6.85 5.05
N MET A 15 -3.22 -8.08 4.70
CA MET A 15 -3.82 -9.03 5.62
C MET A 15 -2.86 -9.48 6.73
N ASN A 16 -3.30 -9.38 7.99
CA ASN A 16 -2.68 -10.10 9.09
C ASN A 16 -3.27 -11.52 9.17
N PHE A 17 -2.43 -12.55 9.36
CA PHE A 17 -2.86 -13.95 9.51
C PHE A 17 -3.50 -14.23 10.87
N THR A 18 -4.67 -13.62 11.10
CA THR A 18 -5.47 -13.71 12.31
C THR A 18 -6.93 -13.95 11.95
N THR A 19 -7.73 -14.42 12.92
CA THR A 19 -9.18 -14.60 12.71
C THR A 19 -9.86 -13.30 12.27
N SER A 20 -9.48 -12.15 12.84
CA SER A 20 -10.06 -10.86 12.41
C SER A 20 -9.62 -10.49 10.99
N GLY A 21 -8.34 -10.69 10.65
CA GLY A 21 -7.87 -10.48 9.28
C GLY A 21 -8.64 -11.32 8.25
N ALA A 22 -8.90 -12.59 8.56
CA ALA A 22 -9.56 -13.49 7.62
C ALA A 22 -11.08 -13.30 7.50
N TYR A 23 -11.75 -12.81 8.55
CA TYR A 23 -13.22 -12.87 8.63
C TYR A 23 -13.91 -11.55 8.97
N ARG A 24 -13.17 -10.49 9.28
CA ARG A 24 -13.75 -9.25 9.84
C ARG A 24 -13.23 -7.98 9.19
N ASN A 25 -11.94 -7.93 8.92
CA ASN A 25 -11.30 -6.74 8.38
C ASN A 25 -11.43 -6.70 6.86
N ASP A 26 -11.65 -5.51 6.30
CA ASP A 26 -11.40 -5.30 4.87
C ASP A 26 -9.87 -5.22 4.68
N ASN A 27 -9.31 -6.15 3.93
CA ASN A 27 -7.87 -6.21 3.65
C ASN A 27 -7.64 -7.04 2.38
N ASN A 28 -6.40 -7.07 1.90
CA ASN A 28 -6.06 -7.82 0.71
C ASN A 28 -4.94 -8.84 0.98
N LEU A 29 -4.95 -9.85 0.11
CA LEU A 29 -3.93 -10.88 0.02
C LEU A 29 -3.73 -11.19 -1.46
N ILE A 30 -2.52 -10.99 -1.95
CA ILE A 30 -2.10 -11.33 -3.31
C ILE A 30 -1.25 -12.58 -3.25
N HIS A 31 -1.52 -13.50 -4.17
CA HIS A 31 -0.65 -14.63 -4.47
C HIS A 31 0.04 -14.41 -5.81
N ILE A 32 1.37 -14.36 -5.80
CA ILE A 32 2.20 -14.20 -6.99
C ILE A 32 3.14 -15.39 -7.09
N ARG A 33 3.15 -16.03 -8.26
CA ARG A 33 4.03 -17.15 -8.56
C ARG A 33 5.21 -16.69 -9.40
N SER A 34 6.33 -16.38 -8.76
CA SER A 34 7.55 -15.85 -9.39
C SER A 34 8.78 -16.20 -8.55
N ARG A 35 9.77 -16.89 -9.16
CA ARG A 35 11.05 -17.15 -8.49
C ARG A 35 11.78 -15.87 -8.12
N ARG A 36 11.75 -14.86 -8.98
CA ARG A 36 12.40 -13.56 -8.71
C ARG A 36 11.82 -12.89 -7.48
N LEU A 37 10.49 -12.91 -7.35
CA LEU A 37 9.83 -12.35 -6.19
C LEU A 37 10.09 -13.19 -4.94
N ALA A 38 10.04 -14.51 -5.06
CA ALA A 38 10.35 -15.41 -3.96
C ALA A 38 11.79 -15.24 -3.47
N GLU A 39 12.76 -15.06 -4.37
CA GLU A 39 14.16 -14.74 -4.03
C GLU A 39 14.27 -13.43 -3.25
N ASN A 40 13.61 -12.34 -3.69
CA ASN A 40 13.59 -11.07 -2.94
C ASN A 40 13.09 -11.27 -1.50
N TYR A 41 11.91 -11.88 -1.35
CA TYR A 41 11.28 -12.09 -0.03
C TYR A 41 12.07 -13.10 0.83
N THR A 42 12.79 -14.04 0.21
CA THR A 42 13.62 -15.03 0.93
C THR A 42 14.84 -14.33 1.55
N LEU A 43 15.50 -13.46 0.79
CA LEU A 43 16.63 -12.67 1.31
C LEU A 43 16.19 -11.76 2.45
N GLU A 44 15.09 -11.03 2.27
CA GLU A 44 14.47 -10.21 3.32
C GLU A 44 14.17 -11.04 4.59
N PHE A 45 13.58 -12.23 4.41
CA PHE A 45 13.32 -13.13 5.52
C PHE A 45 14.60 -13.60 6.22
N GLU A 46 15.64 -13.96 5.47
CA GLU A 46 16.91 -14.42 6.00
C GLU A 46 17.65 -13.32 6.76
N GLU A 47 17.58 -12.06 6.30
CA GLU A 47 18.14 -10.90 6.99
C GLU A 47 17.47 -10.69 8.36
N MET A 48 16.14 -10.63 8.41
CA MET A 48 15.42 -10.52 9.70
C MET A 48 15.63 -11.74 10.61
N PHE A 49 15.49 -12.96 10.07
CA PHE A 49 15.42 -14.18 10.87
C PHE A 49 16.79 -14.69 11.32
N THR A 50 17.78 -14.64 10.44
CA THR A 50 19.13 -15.17 10.70
C THR A 50 20.05 -14.11 11.27
N GLN A 51 19.98 -12.89 10.74
CA GLN A 51 20.91 -11.81 11.09
C GLN A 51 20.37 -10.93 12.23
N LYS A 52 19.07 -11.02 12.56
CA LYS A 52 18.39 -10.21 13.59
C LYS A 52 18.55 -8.70 13.36
N MET A 53 18.76 -8.31 12.12
CA MET A 53 18.80 -6.91 11.72
C MET A 53 17.36 -6.46 11.49
N PHE A 54 17.01 -5.34 12.11
CA PHE A 54 15.69 -4.71 12.03
C PHE A 54 15.94 -3.20 11.93
N GLY A 55 15.19 -2.48 11.10
CA GLY A 55 15.38 -1.04 10.93
C GLY A 55 16.78 -0.67 10.38
N ASP A 56 17.44 0.34 10.96
CA ASP A 56 18.66 1.00 10.44
C ASP A 56 19.91 0.10 10.20
N ASP A 57 19.87 -1.18 10.58
CA ASP A 57 20.98 -2.13 10.47
C ASP A 57 20.94 -3.00 9.17
N ILE A 58 19.99 -2.75 8.26
CA ILE A 58 19.74 -3.56 7.06
C ILE A 58 20.60 -3.07 5.86
N ILE A 59 20.94 -3.99 4.95
CA ILE A 59 21.67 -3.69 3.70
C ILE A 59 20.68 -3.81 2.55
N ALA A 60 20.40 -2.73 1.82
CA ALA A 60 19.58 -2.78 0.60
C ALA A 60 20.11 -3.82 -0.40
N ASN A 61 19.47 -5.00 -0.45
CA ASN A 61 19.94 -6.15 -1.21
C ASN A 61 18.79 -6.89 -1.90
N THR A 62 17.76 -6.17 -2.34
CA THR A 62 16.68 -6.71 -3.17
C THR A 62 17.21 -7.00 -4.59
N PRO A 63 17.39 -8.27 -5.02
CA PRO A 63 18.09 -8.60 -6.26
C PRO A 63 17.26 -8.30 -7.51
N HIS A 64 15.93 -8.35 -7.40
CA HIS A 64 15.00 -8.09 -8.51
C HIS A 64 13.97 -7.02 -8.10
N PRO A 65 14.37 -5.77 -7.85
CA PRO A 65 13.46 -4.72 -7.37
C PRO A 65 12.43 -4.33 -8.43
N ALA A 66 12.72 -4.59 -9.71
CA ALA A 66 11.78 -4.48 -10.82
C ALA A 66 11.94 -5.67 -11.77
N PHE A 67 10.83 -6.28 -12.18
CA PHE A 67 10.82 -7.38 -13.13
C PHE A 67 9.49 -7.46 -13.89
N THR A 68 9.48 -8.20 -15.00
CA THR A 68 8.25 -8.48 -15.75
C THR A 68 7.80 -9.92 -15.51
N LEU A 69 6.53 -10.11 -15.13
CA LEU A 69 5.88 -11.39 -14.99
C LEU A 69 4.77 -11.52 -16.04
N SER A 70 4.96 -12.41 -17.02
CA SER A 70 3.95 -12.65 -18.08
C SER A 70 3.49 -11.39 -18.82
N GLY A 71 4.40 -10.42 -19.01
CA GLY A 71 4.10 -9.13 -19.66
C GLY A 71 3.69 -8.01 -18.70
N THR A 72 3.44 -8.30 -17.42
CA THR A 72 3.11 -7.31 -16.38
C THR A 72 4.38 -6.83 -15.68
N PRO A 73 4.73 -5.53 -15.75
CA PRO A 73 5.77 -4.95 -14.90
C PRO A 73 5.34 -4.99 -13.42
N ILE A 74 6.28 -5.41 -12.57
CA ILE A 74 6.12 -5.47 -11.11
C ILE A 74 7.38 -4.89 -10.49
N GLU A 75 7.17 -4.04 -9.50
CA GLU A 75 8.24 -3.51 -8.64
C GLU A 75 7.99 -3.96 -7.20
N ASN A 76 9.07 -4.22 -6.46
CA ASN A 76 9.03 -4.70 -5.09
C ASN A 76 10.09 -3.96 -4.27
N TYR A 77 9.65 -3.41 -3.15
CA TYR A 77 10.47 -2.64 -2.21
C TYR A 77 10.26 -3.16 -0.79
N PHE A 78 11.32 -3.11 0.01
CA PHE A 78 11.28 -3.25 1.45
C PHE A 78 11.71 -1.94 2.11
N SER A 79 10.98 -1.52 3.14
CA SER A 79 11.36 -0.36 3.97
C SER A 79 12.08 -0.85 5.21
N PRO A 80 13.08 -0.10 5.72
CA PRO A 80 13.40 1.29 5.40
C PRO A 80 14.27 1.53 4.14
N ASP A 81 14.97 0.52 3.63
CA ASP A 81 16.18 0.76 2.80
C ASP A 81 15.97 0.92 1.29
N ASP A 82 14.88 0.41 0.73
CA ASP A 82 14.71 0.39 -0.74
C ASP A 82 14.07 1.67 -1.31
N GLY A 83 13.84 2.71 -0.51
CA GLY A 83 13.24 3.96 -0.99
C GLY A 83 11.77 3.82 -1.39
N ALA A 84 11.00 3.00 -0.64
CA ALA A 84 9.60 2.70 -0.94
C ALA A 84 8.73 3.97 -1.07
N VAL A 85 8.95 4.99 -0.24
CA VAL A 85 8.22 6.27 -0.33
C VAL A 85 8.49 7.00 -1.64
N ASP A 86 9.75 7.00 -2.10
CA ASP A 86 10.12 7.68 -3.35
C ASP A 86 9.43 7.00 -4.53
N ALA A 87 9.32 5.66 -4.50
CA ALA A 87 8.58 4.90 -5.50
C ALA A 87 7.06 5.19 -5.47
N ILE A 88 6.47 5.32 -4.27
CA ILE A 88 5.06 5.74 -4.11
C ILE A 88 4.87 7.14 -4.70
N ILE A 89 5.70 8.10 -4.29
CA ILE A 89 5.63 9.49 -4.76
C ILE A 89 5.77 9.55 -6.28
N ALA A 90 6.77 8.88 -6.86
CA ALA A 90 6.98 8.86 -8.30
C ALA A 90 5.77 8.28 -9.05
N THR A 91 5.16 7.22 -8.52
CA THR A 91 3.98 6.60 -9.13
C THR A 91 2.76 7.53 -9.05
N LEU A 92 2.51 8.15 -7.90
CA LEU A 92 1.40 9.10 -7.73
C LEU A 92 1.58 10.35 -8.61
N GLN A 93 2.81 10.85 -8.75
CA GLN A 93 3.17 11.97 -9.64
C GLN A 93 2.94 11.64 -11.13
N SER A 94 2.96 10.36 -11.51
CA SER A 94 2.72 9.94 -12.89
C SER A 94 1.24 9.90 -13.27
N ALA A 95 0.32 10.04 -12.31
CA ALA A 95 -1.12 9.97 -12.57
C ALA A 95 -1.57 11.08 -13.52
N GLU A 96 -2.36 10.72 -14.53
CA GLU A 96 -2.91 11.64 -15.52
C GLU A 96 -4.45 11.80 -15.40
N VAL A 97 -5.14 10.81 -14.85
CA VAL A 97 -6.61 10.71 -14.85
C VAL A 97 -7.17 10.59 -13.43
N SER A 98 -6.71 9.60 -12.66
CA SER A 98 -7.28 9.31 -11.35
C SER A 98 -6.30 8.70 -10.34
N ILE A 99 -6.56 8.98 -9.06
CA ILE A 99 -5.92 8.33 -7.92
C ILE A 99 -7.01 7.95 -6.93
N TYR A 100 -7.19 6.64 -6.73
CA TYR A 100 -8.09 6.10 -5.71
C TYR A 100 -7.28 5.45 -4.59
N PHE A 101 -7.66 5.67 -3.33
CA PHE A 101 -6.89 5.09 -2.22
C PHE A 101 -7.73 4.59 -1.05
N LEU A 102 -7.21 3.55 -0.40
CA LEU A 102 -7.73 2.99 0.85
C LEU A 102 -6.59 3.01 1.87
N ALA A 103 -6.76 3.79 2.93
CA ALA A 103 -5.71 4.08 3.90
C ALA A 103 -6.09 3.63 5.32
N PHE A 104 -5.44 2.57 5.81
CA PHE A 104 -5.55 2.17 7.22
C PHE A 104 -5.00 3.27 8.13
N SER A 105 -3.72 3.64 7.94
CA SER A 105 -3.07 4.73 8.68
C SER A 105 -2.33 5.62 7.68
N PHE A 106 -2.57 6.93 7.79
CA PHE A 106 -2.02 7.93 6.88
C PHE A 106 -1.70 9.23 7.62
N THR A 107 -0.40 9.49 7.76
CA THR A 107 0.22 10.62 8.48
C THR A 107 1.46 11.13 7.74
N SER A 108 1.56 10.90 6.43
CA SER A 108 2.74 11.24 5.62
C SER A 108 2.48 12.51 4.82
N ASP A 109 3.04 13.63 5.30
CA ASP A 109 2.94 14.93 4.63
C ASP A 109 3.38 14.85 3.16
N PRO A 110 4.52 14.20 2.80
CA PRO A 110 4.94 14.12 1.40
C PRO A 110 3.93 13.43 0.49
N ILE A 111 3.27 12.38 0.96
CA ILE A 111 2.24 11.69 0.16
C ILE A 111 1.00 12.57 0.04
N ALA A 112 0.56 13.22 1.13
CA ALA A 112 -0.58 14.13 1.11
C ALA A 112 -0.37 15.32 0.17
N ASP A 113 0.83 15.92 0.20
CA ASP A 113 1.21 17.04 -0.67
C ASP A 113 1.10 16.66 -2.15
N ILE A 114 1.51 15.44 -2.52
CA ILE A 114 1.37 14.94 -3.90
C ILE A 114 -0.09 14.72 -4.29
N LEU A 115 -0.91 14.15 -3.41
CA LEU A 115 -2.34 13.98 -3.67
C LEU A 115 -3.04 15.33 -3.89
N ILE A 116 -2.74 16.32 -3.05
CA ILE A 116 -3.25 17.69 -3.19
C ILE A 116 -2.76 18.32 -4.50
N ALA A 117 -1.48 18.16 -4.84
CA ALA A 117 -0.92 18.68 -6.08
C ALA A 117 -1.59 18.09 -7.32
N GLN A 118 -1.82 16.78 -7.34
CA GLN A 118 -2.48 16.08 -8.45
C GLN A 118 -3.95 16.48 -8.58
N ALA A 119 -4.68 16.60 -7.45
CA ALA A 119 -6.05 17.11 -7.46
C ALA A 119 -6.12 18.54 -8.03
N ASN A 120 -5.19 19.42 -7.65
CA ASN A 120 -5.09 20.78 -8.20
C ASN A 120 -4.71 20.81 -9.69
N ALA A 121 -4.03 19.77 -10.18
CA ALA A 121 -3.71 19.59 -11.60
C ALA A 121 -4.89 19.01 -12.41
N GLY A 122 -5.98 18.62 -11.75
CA GLY A 122 -7.21 18.11 -12.39
C GLY A 122 -7.32 16.58 -12.41
N VAL A 123 -6.44 15.86 -11.73
CA VAL A 123 -6.56 14.41 -11.50
C VAL A 123 -7.71 14.16 -10.52
N ASP A 124 -8.54 13.15 -10.78
CA ASP A 124 -9.62 12.74 -9.88
C ASP A 124 -9.06 11.99 -8.67
N VAL A 125 -9.05 12.61 -7.48
CA VAL A 125 -8.46 12.02 -6.28
C VAL A 125 -9.54 11.73 -5.24
N ILE A 126 -9.81 10.44 -5.00
CA ILE A 126 -10.84 9.98 -4.05
C ILE A 126 -10.26 8.97 -3.06
N GLY A 127 -10.52 9.17 -1.77
CA GLY A 127 -9.90 8.39 -0.70
C GLY A 127 -10.86 7.89 0.36
N VAL A 128 -10.57 6.71 0.93
CA VAL A 128 -11.24 6.23 2.15
C VAL A 128 -10.22 5.94 3.24
N PHE A 129 -10.42 6.52 4.41
CA PHE A 129 -9.60 6.36 5.61
C PHE A 129 -10.27 5.42 6.61
N GLU A 130 -9.47 4.73 7.42
CA GLU A 130 -10.01 3.91 8.51
C GLU A 130 -10.53 4.78 9.66
N GLN A 131 -11.82 4.63 9.98
CA GLN A 131 -12.55 5.51 10.90
C GLN A 131 -11.97 5.50 12.32
N ARG A 132 -11.48 4.35 12.80
CA ARG A 132 -10.92 4.25 14.16
C ARG A 132 -9.54 4.86 14.22
N GLN A 133 -8.71 4.71 13.20
CA GLN A 133 -7.39 5.33 13.10
C GLN A 133 -7.56 6.84 13.05
N TYR A 134 -8.55 7.35 12.30
CA TYR A 134 -8.93 8.76 12.34
C TYR A 134 -9.33 9.20 13.77
N THR A 135 -10.16 8.42 14.46
CA THR A 135 -10.66 8.80 15.80
C THR A 135 -9.61 8.65 16.91
N SER A 136 -8.72 7.67 16.81
CA SER A 136 -7.78 7.31 17.88
C SER A 136 -6.44 8.00 17.78
N ASN A 137 -6.05 8.47 16.59
CA ASN A 137 -4.77 9.11 16.35
C ASN A 137 -4.93 10.62 16.15
N THR A 138 -3.85 11.35 16.38
CA THR A 138 -3.75 12.79 16.08
C THR A 138 -2.74 12.99 14.96
N GLY A 139 -2.98 13.98 14.11
CA GLY A 139 -2.07 14.29 12.98
C GLY A 139 -2.20 13.33 11.81
N GLY A 140 -3.41 12.80 11.56
CA GLY A 140 -3.72 12.09 10.32
C GLY A 140 -4.04 13.06 9.19
N GLU A 141 -3.85 12.61 7.95
CA GLU A 141 -4.01 13.44 6.75
C GLU A 141 -5.45 13.66 6.32
N PHE A 142 -6.44 13.02 6.97
CA PHE A 142 -7.85 13.15 6.60
C PHE A 142 -8.32 14.62 6.58
N ASP A 143 -8.14 15.35 7.68
CA ASP A 143 -8.61 16.73 7.80
C ASP A 143 -7.85 17.68 6.85
N ASN A 144 -6.57 17.39 6.58
CA ASN A 144 -5.74 18.16 5.63
C ASN A 144 -6.27 18.01 4.20
N LEU A 145 -6.45 16.77 3.73
CA LEU A 145 -6.99 16.49 2.39
C LEU A 145 -8.42 17.01 2.24
N ALA A 146 -9.28 16.82 3.24
CA ALA A 146 -10.65 17.34 3.25
C ALA A 146 -10.68 18.87 3.17
N SER A 147 -9.81 19.55 3.93
CA SER A 147 -9.70 21.02 3.91
C SER A 147 -9.14 21.56 2.58
N ALA A 148 -8.33 20.76 1.89
CA ALA A 148 -7.86 21.04 0.54
C ALA A 148 -8.92 20.78 -0.55
N GLY A 149 -10.09 20.24 -0.18
CA GLY A 149 -11.23 20.02 -1.08
C GLY A 149 -11.23 18.67 -1.80
N LEU A 150 -10.42 17.71 -1.35
CA LEU A 150 -10.44 16.35 -1.90
C LEU A 150 -11.63 15.56 -1.38
N ASP A 151 -12.14 14.64 -2.22
CA ASP A 151 -13.22 13.73 -1.86
C ASP A 151 -12.69 12.57 -1.00
N VAL A 152 -12.60 12.82 0.31
CA VAL A 152 -12.18 11.82 1.31
C VAL A 152 -13.33 11.41 2.23
N TYR A 153 -13.34 10.13 2.60
CA TYR A 153 -14.41 9.51 3.39
C TYR A 153 -13.83 8.67 4.53
N LEU A 154 -14.63 8.45 5.58
CA LEU A 154 -14.33 7.48 6.62
C LEU A 154 -15.05 6.15 6.31
N ASP A 155 -14.34 5.04 6.45
CA ASP A 155 -14.89 3.72 6.16
C ASP A 155 -16.06 3.34 7.08
N GLY A 156 -16.88 2.37 6.66
CA GLY A 156 -18.06 1.91 7.40
C GLY A 156 -17.90 0.55 8.10
N ASN A 157 -16.70 -0.05 8.13
CA ASN A 157 -16.51 -1.38 8.67
C ASN A 157 -16.60 -1.37 10.22
N PRO A 158 -17.48 -2.20 10.84
CA PRO A 158 -17.57 -2.31 12.30
C PRO A 158 -16.39 -3.07 12.94
N TYR A 159 -15.39 -3.43 12.14
CA TYR A 159 -14.04 -3.86 12.49
C TYR A 159 -13.04 -2.89 11.86
N SER A 160 -12.10 -3.32 11.03
CA SER A 160 -11.12 -2.40 10.45
C SER A 160 -11.01 -2.52 8.95
N MET A 161 -10.97 -1.37 8.26
CA MET A 161 -10.48 -1.25 6.89
C MET A 161 -8.95 -1.18 6.93
N HIS A 162 -8.30 -2.34 6.82
CA HIS A 162 -6.85 -2.51 6.97
C HIS A 162 -6.09 -2.45 5.63
N HIS A 163 -6.71 -1.96 4.56
CA HIS A 163 -6.02 -1.73 3.29
C HIS A 163 -4.95 -0.64 3.41
N LYS A 164 -3.89 -0.81 2.61
CA LYS A 164 -2.97 0.26 2.24
C LYS A 164 -2.80 0.13 0.73
N VAL A 165 -3.60 0.91 0.02
CA VAL A 165 -3.78 0.76 -1.43
C VAL A 165 -3.78 2.14 -2.07
N PHE A 166 -3.05 2.27 -3.16
CA PHE A 166 -3.33 3.26 -4.21
C PHE A 166 -3.67 2.54 -5.51
N ILE A 167 -4.61 3.09 -6.26
CA ILE A 167 -4.95 2.70 -7.62
C ILE A 167 -4.76 3.96 -8.46
N VAL A 168 -3.84 3.91 -9.42
CA VAL A 168 -3.50 5.05 -10.28
C VAL A 168 -3.96 4.77 -11.70
N ASP A 169 -4.74 5.68 -12.25
CA ASP A 169 -5.30 5.68 -13.61
C ASP A 169 -6.05 4.38 -14.00
N GLU A 170 -6.52 3.61 -13.00
CA GLU A 170 -7.08 2.27 -13.20
C GLU A 170 -6.12 1.28 -13.89
N GLU A 171 -4.81 1.56 -13.86
CA GLU A 171 -3.78 0.74 -14.50
C GLU A 171 -2.72 0.22 -13.53
N ILE A 172 -2.43 0.97 -12.46
CA ILE A 172 -1.36 0.66 -11.51
C ILE A 172 -1.94 0.47 -10.11
N VAL A 173 -1.50 -0.58 -9.42
CA VAL A 173 -1.84 -0.80 -8.00
C VAL A 173 -0.58 -0.75 -7.16
N ILE A 174 -0.60 0.08 -6.13
CA ILE A 174 0.38 0.05 -5.04
C ILE A 174 -0.28 -0.63 -3.86
N THR A 175 0.35 -1.67 -3.30
CA THR A 175 -0.14 -2.30 -2.08
C THR A 175 0.95 -3.08 -1.34
N GLY A 176 0.64 -3.56 -0.14
CA GLY A 176 1.58 -4.26 0.72
C GLY A 176 1.21 -4.09 2.18
N SER A 177 2.21 -4.13 3.06
CA SER A 177 2.01 -3.88 4.49
C SER A 177 2.23 -2.43 4.91
N TYR A 178 2.86 -1.64 4.03
CA TYR A 178 3.26 -0.26 4.24
C TYR A 178 2.10 0.67 4.61
N ASN A 179 2.11 1.23 5.82
CA ASN A 179 1.21 2.35 6.19
C ASN A 179 1.77 3.67 5.66
N PHE A 180 0.91 4.60 5.23
CA PHE A 180 1.32 5.88 4.66
C PHE A 180 1.79 6.86 5.75
N SER A 181 2.84 6.50 6.47
CA SER A 181 3.30 7.14 7.70
C SER A 181 4.81 7.13 7.76
N ARG A 182 5.41 8.15 8.38
CA ARG A 182 6.87 8.22 8.58
C ARG A 182 7.46 7.01 9.30
N SER A 183 6.71 6.39 10.23
CA SER A 183 7.19 5.17 10.90
C SER A 183 7.36 3.97 9.98
N ALA A 184 6.63 3.93 8.85
CA ALA A 184 6.82 2.89 7.84
C ALA A 184 8.16 3.04 7.11
N GLU A 185 8.71 4.25 7.03
CA GLU A 185 9.99 4.55 6.37
C GLU A 185 11.18 4.42 7.31
N GLU A 186 11.02 4.78 8.58
CA GLU A 186 12.17 4.93 9.49
C GLU A 186 12.30 3.79 10.50
N ARG A 187 11.28 2.93 10.66
CA ARG A 187 11.22 2.02 11.82
C ARG A 187 10.64 0.65 11.56
N ASN A 188 9.69 0.53 10.64
CA ASN A 188 8.99 -0.74 10.43
C ASN A 188 9.53 -1.44 9.18
N ASP A 189 9.76 -2.74 9.31
CA ASP A 189 10.03 -3.60 8.15
C ASP A 189 8.71 -3.81 7.38
N GLU A 190 8.54 -3.04 6.31
CA GLU A 190 7.35 -3.05 5.47
C GLU A 190 7.69 -3.61 4.09
N ASN A 191 6.73 -4.27 3.45
CA ASN A 191 6.86 -4.68 2.05
C ASN A 191 5.86 -3.90 1.19
N LEU A 192 6.29 -3.55 -0.01
CA LEU A 192 5.53 -2.83 -1.01
C LEU A 192 5.64 -3.55 -2.36
N LEU A 193 4.52 -3.58 -3.08
CA LEU A 193 4.44 -3.97 -4.49
C LEU A 193 3.80 -2.84 -5.28
N ILE A 194 4.38 -2.55 -6.45
CA ILE A 194 3.76 -1.72 -7.49
C ILE A 194 3.51 -2.62 -8.70
N ILE A 195 2.25 -2.78 -9.07
CA ILE A 195 1.81 -3.73 -10.09
C ILE A 195 1.16 -2.96 -11.23
N HIS A 196 1.81 -2.95 -12.39
CA HIS A 196 1.36 -2.24 -13.59
C HIS A 196 0.44 -3.16 -14.41
N SER A 197 -0.81 -3.30 -13.98
CA SER A 197 -1.78 -4.20 -14.59
C SER A 197 -3.22 -3.67 -14.46
N PRO A 198 -3.86 -3.25 -15.56
CA PRO A 198 -5.27 -2.86 -15.57
C PRO A 198 -6.20 -3.98 -15.06
N TYR A 199 -5.81 -5.24 -15.28
CA TYR A 199 -6.57 -6.38 -14.76
C TYR A 199 -6.56 -6.44 -13.23
N VAL A 200 -5.41 -6.18 -12.59
CA VAL A 200 -5.30 -6.15 -11.13
C VAL A 200 -5.95 -4.89 -10.58
N ALA A 201 -5.72 -3.74 -11.21
CA ALA A 201 -6.34 -2.47 -10.86
C ALA A 201 -7.87 -2.57 -10.86
N ALA A 202 -8.48 -3.19 -11.87
CA ALA A 202 -9.93 -3.42 -11.90
C ALA A 202 -10.46 -4.20 -10.69
N ARG A 203 -9.72 -5.21 -10.19
CA ARG A 203 -10.11 -5.96 -8.98
C ARG A 203 -10.00 -5.12 -7.72
N TYR A 204 -8.99 -4.26 -7.63
CA TYR A 204 -8.83 -3.34 -6.52
C TYR A 204 -9.86 -2.20 -6.56
N LEU A 205 -10.26 -1.77 -7.76
CA LEU A 205 -11.30 -0.77 -7.97
C LEU A 205 -12.68 -1.30 -7.52
N GLU A 206 -13.02 -2.55 -7.87
CA GLU A 206 -14.24 -3.21 -7.37
C GLU A 206 -14.32 -3.19 -5.83
N GLU A 207 -13.19 -3.41 -5.16
CA GLU A 207 -13.11 -3.36 -3.70
C GLU A 207 -13.20 -1.92 -3.17
N PHE A 208 -12.50 -0.97 -3.81
CA PHE A 208 -12.58 0.45 -3.47
C PHE A 208 -14.03 0.95 -3.56
N GLU A 209 -14.73 0.67 -4.64
CA GLU A 209 -16.14 1.04 -4.83
C GLU A 209 -17.04 0.42 -3.75
N ARG A 210 -16.80 -0.85 -3.38
CA ARG A 210 -17.54 -1.53 -2.31
C ARG A 210 -17.32 -0.85 -0.96
N VAL A 211 -16.09 -0.47 -0.64
CA VAL A 211 -15.74 0.22 0.61
C VAL A 211 -16.34 1.63 0.61
N LEU A 212 -16.15 2.39 -0.47
CA LEU A 212 -16.66 3.75 -0.65
C LEU A 212 -18.19 3.81 -0.52
N LYS A 213 -18.92 2.85 -1.08
CA LYS A 213 -20.38 2.78 -0.96
C LYS A 213 -20.89 2.69 0.48
N ASN A 214 -20.07 2.13 1.38
CA ASN A 214 -20.39 2.02 2.81
C ASN A 214 -19.74 3.13 3.65
N ALA A 215 -18.93 3.98 3.03
CA ALA A 215 -18.23 5.07 3.69
C ALA A 215 -19.14 6.30 3.87
N ALA A 216 -18.78 7.17 4.79
CA ALA A 216 -19.49 8.42 5.05
C ALA A 216 -18.52 9.58 5.17
N GLN A 217 -18.95 10.78 4.75
CA GLN A 217 -18.29 12.01 5.18
C GLN A 217 -18.79 12.36 6.59
N PRO A 218 -17.90 12.59 7.56
CA PRO A 218 -18.27 12.97 8.91
C PRO A 218 -19.01 14.31 9.00
#